data_AF-A0A6A4VMZ6-F1
#
_entry.id   AF-A0A6A4VMZ6-F1
#
_cell.length_a   1.000
_cell.length_b   1.000
_cell.length_c   1.000
_cell.angle_alpha   90.00
_cell.angle_beta   90.00
_cell.angle_gamma   90.00
#
_symmetry.space_group_name_H-M   'P 1'
#
loop_
_entity.id
_entity.type
_entity.pdbx_description
1 polymer ?
#
loop_
_entity_poly.entity_id
_entity_poly.type
_entity_poly.pdbx_seq_one_letter_code
_entity_poly.pdbx_strand_id
1 'polypeptide(L)'
;MANIRVLGRPSGFLKLLQIALCLTCLGLIRNYGLAFGGSSTGDALNRQLVGIIACGGMVLVTAPLLIALVAGEIAIEKSFLETLYNVVGFIMMITAGIMAVEFYSNFGSSETRDAGLAMGSLAIINAIIYLVDAFVAFRIKRTL
;
A
#
# COMPACT_ATOMS: atom_id res chain seq x y z
N MET A 1 5.22 15.37 23.94
CA MET A 1 5.59 16.35 22.90
C MET A 1 5.85 15.58 21.63
N ALA A 2 5.04 15.75 20.57
CA ALA A 2 5.24 15.06 19.30
C ALA A 2 6.58 15.50 18.69
N ASN A 3 7.55 14.58 18.60
CA ASN A 3 8.89 14.91 18.17
C ASN A 3 8.98 14.77 16.64
N ILE A 4 8.66 15.85 15.92
CA ILE A 4 8.64 15.89 14.44
C ILE A 4 10.00 15.46 13.84
N ARG A 5 11.10 15.53 14.61
CA ARG A 5 12.41 14.98 14.21
C ARG A 5 12.39 13.47 13.93
N VAL A 6 11.41 12.72 14.46
CA VAL A 6 11.26 11.28 14.22
C VAL A 6 10.75 11.00 12.80
N LEU A 7 10.06 11.94 12.13
CA LEU A 7 9.70 11.82 10.71
C LEU A 7 10.93 11.82 9.79
N GLY A 8 12.07 12.34 10.26
CA GLY A 8 13.35 12.31 9.54
C GLY A 8 14.06 10.94 9.59
N ARG A 9 13.54 9.96 10.35
CA ARG A 9 14.05 8.58 10.29
C ARG A 9 13.67 7.96 8.95
N PRO A 10 14.55 7.14 8.34
CA PRO A 10 14.28 6.53 7.04
C PRO A 10 12.94 5.77 7.00
N SER A 11 12.57 5.09 8.08
CA SER A 11 11.29 4.38 8.20
C SER A 11 10.06 5.30 8.27
N GLY A 12 10.18 6.49 8.88
CA GLY A 12 9.08 7.45 9.00
C GLY A 12 8.69 8.05 7.65
N PHE A 13 9.68 8.46 6.86
CA PHE A 13 9.47 8.98 5.51
C PHE A 13 8.86 7.92 4.57
N LEU A 14 9.33 6.67 4.65
CA LEU A 14 8.80 5.57 3.84
C LEU A 14 7.31 5.31 4.12
N LYS A 15 6.88 5.33 5.39
CA LYS A 15 5.46 5.16 5.75
C LYS A 15 4.57 6.29 5.24
N LEU A 16 5.04 7.53 5.28
CA LEU A 16 4.30 8.66 4.69
C LEU A 16 4.07 8.46 3.20
N LEU A 17 5.12 8.03 2.50
CA LEU A 17 5.07 7.80 1.06
C LEU A 17 4.15 6.62 0.72
N GLN A 18 4.16 5.55 1.53
CA GLN A 18 3.23 4.42 1.40
C GLN A 18 1.77 4.86 1.54
N ILE A 19 1.46 5.65 2.57
CA ILE A 19 0.09 6.15 2.82
C ILE A 19 -0.35 7.05 1.67
N ALA A 20 0.51 7.96 1.20
CA ALA A 20 0.18 8.85 0.08
C ALA A 20 -0.16 8.05 -1.18
N LEU A 21 0.65 7.05 -1.52
CA LEU A 21 0.40 6.17 -2.67
C LEU A 21 -0.91 5.37 -2.50
N CYS A 22 -1.17 4.77 -1.33
CA CYS A 22 -2.43 4.08 -1.07
C CYS A 22 -3.64 4.99 -1.23
N LEU A 23 -3.56 6.24 -0.75
CA LEU A 23 -4.65 7.22 -0.88
C LEU A 23 -4.88 7.61 -2.33
N THR A 24 -3.82 7.78 -3.13
CA THR A 24 -3.97 8.01 -4.58
C THR A 24 -4.64 6.80 -5.24
N CYS A 25 -4.23 5.58 -4.93
CA CYS A 25 -4.87 4.37 -5.44
C CYS A 25 -6.37 4.30 -5.08
N LEU A 26 -6.74 4.58 -3.82
CA LEU A 26 -8.15 4.64 -3.40
C LEU A 26 -8.94 5.74 -4.14
N GLY A 27 -8.33 6.90 -4.34
CA GLY A 27 -8.91 7.99 -5.11
C GLY A 27 -9.19 7.58 -6.56
N LEU A 28 -8.24 6.88 -7.19
CA LEU A 28 -8.41 6.36 -8.56
C LEU A 28 -9.53 5.32 -8.64
N ILE A 29 -9.59 4.36 -7.69
CA ILE A 29 -10.70 3.37 -7.65
C ILE A 29 -12.04 4.08 -7.57
N ARG A 30 -12.17 5.06 -6.67
CA ARG A 30 -13.47 5.71 -6.40
C ARG A 30 -13.90 6.68 -7.49
N ASN A 31 -12.96 7.41 -8.09
CA ASN A 31 -13.27 8.39 -9.13
C ASN A 31 -13.57 7.73 -10.48
N TYR A 32 -12.79 6.71 -10.86
CA TYR A 32 -12.94 6.03 -12.14
C TYR A 32 -13.77 4.74 -12.08
N GLY A 33 -14.31 4.38 -10.90
CA GLY A 33 -15.14 3.18 -10.72
C GLY A 33 -14.43 1.90 -11.15
N LEU A 34 -13.14 1.77 -10.80
CA LEU A 34 -12.30 0.67 -11.30
C LEU A 34 -12.82 -0.67 -10.77
N ALA A 35 -13.30 -1.54 -11.68
CA ALA A 35 -13.95 -2.82 -11.36
C ALA A 35 -13.02 -4.04 -11.52
N PHE A 36 -11.76 -3.86 -11.95
CA PHE A 36 -10.72 -4.91 -12.02
C PHE A 36 -11.15 -6.25 -12.65
N GLY A 37 -12.08 -6.24 -13.62
CA GLY A 37 -12.54 -7.45 -14.29
C GLY A 37 -13.84 -8.02 -13.89
N GLY A 38 -14.60 -7.21 -13.17
CA GLY A 38 -15.95 -7.54 -12.87
C GLY A 38 -16.98 -7.43 -13.98
N SER A 39 -17.58 -8.55 -14.37
CA SER A 39 -18.92 -8.61 -14.96
C SER A 39 -20.00 -8.55 -13.87
N SER A 40 -21.20 -8.04 -14.16
CA SER A 40 -22.36 -7.87 -13.24
C SER A 40 -22.86 -9.12 -12.48
N THR A 41 -22.10 -10.21 -12.50
CA THR A 41 -22.33 -11.50 -11.88
C THR A 41 -21.19 -11.78 -10.89
N GLY A 42 -21.40 -11.52 -9.60
CA GLY A 42 -20.62 -12.02 -8.44
C GLY A 42 -19.10 -11.76 -8.38
N ASP A 43 -18.37 -12.18 -9.39
CA ASP A 43 -16.91 -12.15 -9.52
C ASP A 43 -16.34 -10.72 -9.60
N ALA A 44 -17.15 -9.77 -10.07
CA ALA A 44 -16.85 -8.33 -10.05
C ALA A 44 -16.59 -7.75 -8.69
N LEU A 45 -17.50 -8.04 -7.78
CA LEU A 45 -17.40 -7.55 -6.42
C LEU A 45 -16.15 -8.13 -5.78
N ASN A 46 -15.84 -9.41 -6.00
CA ASN A 46 -14.69 -10.05 -5.38
C ASN A 46 -13.37 -9.37 -5.77
N ARG A 47 -13.11 -9.14 -7.07
CA ARG A 47 -11.85 -8.54 -7.53
C ARG A 47 -11.72 -7.07 -7.13
N GLN A 48 -12.80 -6.30 -7.23
CA GLN A 48 -12.81 -4.91 -6.78
C GLN A 48 -12.64 -4.80 -5.26
N LEU A 49 -13.29 -5.67 -4.48
CA LEU A 49 -13.12 -5.73 -3.03
C LEU A 49 -11.67 -6.03 -2.67
N VAL A 50 -10.98 -6.92 -3.38
CA VAL A 50 -9.57 -7.20 -3.09
C VAL A 50 -8.72 -5.94 -3.28
N GLY A 51 -8.93 -5.15 -4.35
CA GLY A 51 -8.22 -3.88 -4.55
C GLY A 51 -8.52 -2.86 -3.45
N ILE A 52 -9.79 -2.71 -3.06
CA ILE A 52 -10.23 -1.79 -2.00
C ILE A 52 -9.71 -2.22 -0.64
N ILE A 53 -9.78 -3.51 -0.30
CA ILE A 53 -9.31 -4.06 0.97
C ILE A 53 -7.78 -4.01 1.04
N ALA A 54 -7.07 -4.27 -0.06
CA ALA A 54 -5.62 -4.11 -0.10
C ALA A 54 -5.22 -2.65 0.12
N CYS A 55 -5.79 -1.71 -0.63
CA CYS A 55 -5.41 -0.30 -0.49
C CYS A 55 -5.90 0.31 0.85
N GLY A 56 -7.15 0.07 1.23
CA GLY A 56 -7.76 0.60 2.43
C GLY A 56 -7.26 -0.06 3.71
N GLY A 57 -7.11 -1.39 3.71
CA GLY A 57 -6.58 -2.14 4.84
C GLY A 57 -5.13 -1.76 5.14
N MET A 58 -4.30 -1.59 4.11
CA MET A 58 -2.91 -1.16 4.31
C MET A 58 -2.81 0.27 4.84
N VAL A 59 -3.68 1.20 4.45
CA VAL A 59 -3.75 2.54 5.09
C VAL A 59 -4.11 2.43 6.56
N LEU A 60 -5.12 1.61 6.90
CA LEU A 60 -5.56 1.41 8.29
C LEU A 60 -4.50 0.74 9.16
N VAL A 61 -3.59 -0.04 8.59
CA VAL A 61 -2.46 -0.66 9.31
C VAL A 61 -1.27 0.30 9.39
N THR A 62 -0.91 0.99 8.31
CA THR A 62 0.26 1.88 8.26
C THR A 62 0.05 3.19 9.03
N ALA A 63 -1.18 3.70 9.12
CA ALA A 63 -1.51 4.93 9.88
C ALA A 63 -1.24 4.81 11.40
N PRO A 64 -1.75 3.80 12.14
CA PRO A 64 -1.44 3.65 13.56
C PRO A 64 0.03 3.32 13.81
N LEU A 65 0.72 2.62 12.89
CA LEU A 65 2.17 2.42 12.98
C LEU A 65 2.93 3.75 12.89
N LEU A 66 2.50 4.67 12.02
CA LEU A 66 3.06 6.01 11.94
C LEU A 66 2.77 6.83 13.20
N ILE A 67 1.56 6.73 13.76
CA ILE A 67 1.20 7.40 15.01
C ILE A 67 2.05 6.87 16.18
N ALA A 68 2.24 5.56 16.29
CA ALA A 68 3.08 4.94 17.31
C ALA A 68 4.54 5.41 17.20
N LEU A 69 5.04 5.55 15.97
CA LEU A 69 6.38 6.07 15.69
C LEU A 69 6.51 7.55 16.12
N VAL A 70 5.49 8.38 15.85
CA VAL A 70 5.44 9.80 16.27
C VAL A 70 5.24 9.97 17.78
N ALA A 71 4.51 9.05 18.42
CA ALA A 71 4.30 9.01 19.86
C ALA A 71 5.58 8.65 20.64
N GLY A 72 6.63 8.17 19.94
CA GLY A 72 7.90 7.80 20.55
C GLY A 72 7.83 6.47 21.30
N GLU A 73 6.84 5.63 21.02
CA GLU A 73 6.76 4.27 21.55
C GLU A 73 7.74 3.35 20.80
N ILE A 74 9.01 3.39 21.24
CA ILE A 74 10.14 2.63 20.69
C ILE A 74 9.91 1.09 20.78
N ALA A 75 8.90 0.64 21.53
CA ALA A 75 8.55 -0.76 21.68
C ALA A 75 8.01 -1.39 20.37
N ILE A 76 7.39 -0.60 19.48
CA ILE A 76 6.84 -1.11 18.21
C ILE A 76 7.88 -1.06 17.08
N GLU A 77 8.77 -0.05 17.05
CA GLU A 77 9.90 0.05 16.08
C GLU A 77 10.86 -1.16 16.13
N LYS A 78 10.91 -1.87 17.27
CA LYS A 78 11.73 -3.08 17.45
C LYS A 78 10.98 -4.39 17.23
N SER A 79 9.67 -4.33 17.00
CA SER A 79 8.83 -5.50 17.05
C SER A 79 8.80 -6.21 15.69
N PHE A 80 8.90 -7.54 15.72
CA PHE A 80 8.77 -8.40 14.53
C PHE A 80 7.47 -8.12 13.75
N LEU A 81 6.46 -7.59 14.44
CA LEU A 81 5.20 -7.10 13.89
C LEU A 81 5.37 -6.05 12.79
N GLU A 82 6.27 -5.07 12.93
CA GLU A 82 6.44 -4.04 11.89
C GLU A 82 6.97 -4.65 10.58
N THR A 83 7.97 -5.52 10.66
CA THR A 83 8.49 -6.24 9.50
C THR A 83 7.43 -7.14 8.89
N LEU A 84 6.67 -7.87 9.72
CA LEU A 84 5.56 -8.72 9.25
C LEU A 84 4.50 -7.90 8.51
N TYR A 85 4.05 -6.77 9.06
CA TYR A 85 3.04 -5.93 8.42
C TYR A 85 3.54 -5.33 7.10
N ASN A 86 4.80 -4.92 7.04
CA ASN A 86 5.39 -4.42 5.80
C ASN A 86 5.49 -5.54 4.74
N VAL A 87 5.82 -6.77 5.12
CA VAL A 87 5.82 -7.93 4.21
C VAL A 87 4.41 -8.27 3.72
N VAL A 88 3.41 -8.27 4.61
CA VAL A 88 2.00 -8.45 4.22
C VAL A 88 1.57 -7.33 3.27
N GLY A 89 1.96 -6.08 3.55
CA GLY A 89 1.72 -4.93 2.69
C GLY A 89 2.30 -5.08 1.29
N PHE A 90 3.52 -5.58 1.20
CA PHE A 90 4.15 -5.91 -0.07
C PHE A 90 3.32 -6.94 -0.86
N ILE A 91 2.94 -8.07 -0.24
CA ILE A 91 2.18 -9.14 -0.90
C ILE A 91 0.80 -8.64 -1.35
N MET A 92 0.12 -7.87 -0.52
CA MET A 92 -1.21 -7.36 -0.84
C MET A 92 -1.16 -6.33 -1.97
N MET A 93 -0.20 -5.39 -1.92
CA MET A 93 -0.05 -4.35 -2.95
C MET A 93 0.43 -4.89 -4.29
N ILE A 94 1.37 -5.85 -4.28
CA ILE A 94 1.85 -6.45 -5.53
C ILE A 94 0.73 -7.25 -6.20
N THR A 95 -0.06 -8.00 -5.43
CA THR A 95 -1.18 -8.78 -5.96
C THR A 95 -2.26 -7.86 -6.54
N ALA A 96 -2.64 -6.81 -5.81
CA ALA A 96 -3.60 -5.81 -6.29
C ALA A 96 -3.10 -5.07 -7.55
N GLY A 97 -1.81 -4.71 -7.59
CA GLY A 97 -1.18 -4.06 -8.73
C GLY A 97 -1.15 -4.95 -9.98
N ILE A 98 -0.73 -6.21 -9.84
CA ILE A 98 -0.70 -7.17 -10.96
C ILE A 98 -2.12 -7.40 -11.50
N MET A 99 -3.10 -7.63 -10.63
CA MET A 99 -4.49 -7.83 -11.06
C MET A 99 -5.05 -6.61 -11.81
N ALA A 100 -4.71 -5.40 -11.37
CA ALA A 100 -5.07 -4.16 -12.08
C ALA A 100 -4.44 -4.10 -13.47
N VAL A 101 -3.13 -4.33 -13.57
CA VAL A 101 -2.42 -4.27 -14.85
C VAL A 101 -2.92 -5.36 -15.80
N GLU A 102 -3.05 -6.60 -15.34
CA GLU A 102 -3.52 -7.73 -16.15
C GLU A 102 -4.92 -7.44 -16.72
N PHE A 103 -5.83 -6.94 -15.89
CA PHE A 103 -7.18 -6.66 -16.32
C PHE A 103 -7.25 -5.50 -17.34
N TYR A 104 -6.63 -4.37 -17.01
CA TYR A 104 -6.70 -3.18 -17.87
C TYR A 104 -5.79 -3.26 -19.10
N SER A 105 -4.81 -4.17 -19.12
CA SER A 105 -3.96 -4.40 -20.31
C SER A 105 -4.73 -4.95 -21.52
N ASN A 106 -5.80 -5.71 -21.27
CA ASN A 106 -6.64 -6.31 -22.31
C ASN A 106 -7.83 -5.43 -22.73
N PHE A 107 -7.99 -4.24 -22.14
CA PHE A 107 -9.09 -3.33 -22.48
C PHE A 107 -8.75 -2.44 -23.69
N GLY A 108 -9.75 -2.15 -24.51
CA GLY A 108 -9.67 -1.15 -25.58
C GLY A 108 -9.38 0.25 -25.02
N SER A 109 -8.89 1.16 -25.87
CA SER A 109 -8.50 2.52 -25.51
C SER A 109 -9.66 3.26 -24.82
N SER A 110 -9.54 3.53 -23.53
CA SER A 110 -10.54 4.20 -22.71
C SER A 110 -9.86 4.91 -21.55
N GLU A 111 -10.39 6.05 -21.08
CA GLU A 111 -9.87 6.77 -19.91
C GLU A 111 -9.80 5.88 -18.66
N THR A 112 -10.77 4.97 -18.51
CA THR A 112 -10.78 3.96 -17.43
C THR A 112 -9.63 2.96 -17.53
N ARG A 113 -9.13 2.68 -18.74
CA ARG A 113 -7.96 1.81 -18.96
C ARG A 113 -6.71 2.47 -18.43
N ASP A 114 -6.47 3.71 -18.85
CA ASP A 114 -5.25 4.43 -18.51
C ASP A 114 -5.21 4.75 -17.00
N ALA A 115 -6.38 5.05 -16.39
CA ALA A 115 -6.50 5.16 -14.94
C ALA A 115 -6.23 3.83 -14.21
N GLY A 116 -6.74 2.70 -14.73
CA GLY A 116 -6.51 1.38 -14.16
C GLY A 116 -5.05 0.93 -14.23
N LEU A 117 -4.38 1.17 -15.36
CA LEU A 117 -2.95 0.93 -15.55
C LEU A 117 -2.10 1.83 -14.65
N ALA A 118 -2.45 3.12 -14.55
CA ALA A 118 -1.79 4.06 -13.64
C ALA A 118 -1.90 3.58 -12.19
N MET A 119 -3.09 3.20 -11.74
CA MET A 119 -3.29 2.67 -10.40
C MET A 119 -2.48 1.39 -10.16
N GLY A 120 -2.50 0.45 -11.13
CA GLY A 120 -1.71 -0.78 -11.04
C GLY A 120 -0.22 -0.51 -10.91
N SER A 121 0.32 0.42 -11.70
CA SER A 121 1.73 0.83 -11.62
C SER A 121 2.08 1.48 -10.28
N LEU A 122 1.21 2.35 -9.75
CA LEU A 122 1.39 2.99 -8.44
C LEU A 122 1.35 1.95 -7.32
N ALA A 123 0.46 0.96 -7.39
CA ALA A 123 0.38 -0.13 -6.42
C ALA A 123 1.65 -1.00 -6.43
N ILE A 124 2.22 -1.29 -7.61
CA ILE A 124 3.50 -2.03 -7.73
C ILE A 124 4.65 -1.21 -7.13
N ILE A 125 4.73 0.09 -7.42
CA ILE A 125 5.73 0.98 -6.82
C ILE A 125 5.57 0.98 -5.30
N ASN A 126 4.33 1.07 -4.81
CA ASN A 126 4.04 1.04 -3.38
C ASN A 126 4.45 -0.27 -2.71
N ALA A 127 4.26 -1.40 -3.40
CA ALA A 127 4.74 -2.69 -2.92
C ALA A 127 6.26 -2.67 -2.72
N ILE A 128 7.03 -2.16 -3.68
CA ILE A 128 8.50 -2.04 -3.55
C ILE A 128 8.87 -1.21 -2.32
N ILE A 129 8.15 -0.12 -2.04
CA ILE A 129 8.41 0.73 -0.87
C ILE A 129 8.11 -0.02 0.42
N TYR A 130 7.04 -0.82 0.49
CA TYR A 130 6.78 -1.72 1.62
C TYR A 130 7.93 -2.72 1.83
N LEU A 131 8.48 -3.27 0.75
CA LEU A 131 9.61 -4.21 0.82
C LEU A 131 10.90 -3.53 1.29
N VAL A 132 11.17 -2.31 0.83
CA VAL A 132 12.31 -1.50 1.31
C VAL A 132 12.15 -1.18 2.79
N ASP A 133 10.96 -0.79 3.24
CA ASP A 133 10.71 -0.50 4.66
C ASP A 133 10.86 -1.78 5.52
N ALA A 134 10.40 -2.94 5.04
CA ALA A 134 10.66 -4.23 5.68
C ALA A 134 12.16 -4.52 5.80
N PHE A 135 12.95 -4.26 4.74
CA PHE A 135 14.39 -4.48 4.76
C PHE A 135 15.12 -3.54 5.71
N VAL A 136 14.74 -2.26 5.72
CA VAL A 136 15.30 -1.25 6.66
C VAL A 136 14.98 -1.64 8.10
N ALA A 137 13.74 -2.02 8.40
CA ALA A 137 13.35 -2.52 9.71
C ALA A 137 14.15 -3.78 10.11
N PHE A 138 14.34 -4.73 9.20
CA PHE A 138 15.12 -5.95 9.45
C PHE A 138 16.61 -5.65 9.67
N ARG A 139 17.19 -4.69 8.94
CA ARG A 139 18.58 -4.26 9.10
C ARG A 139 18.83 -3.59 10.45
N ILE A 140 17.95 -2.68 10.86
CA ILE A 140 18.04 -2.00 12.17
C ILE A 140 18.03 -3.03 13.30
N LYS A 141 17.18 -4.07 13.17
CA LYS A 141 17.08 -5.16 14.14
C LYS A 141 18.35 -6.01 14.29
N ARG A 142 19.16 -6.11 13.23
CA ARG A 142 20.37 -6.97 13.19
C ARG A 142 21.63 -6.31 13.77
N THR A 143 21.59 -5.00 14.01
CA THR A 143 22.70 -4.18 14.54
C THR A 143 22.69 -4.00 16.06
N LEU A 144 21.71 -4.60 16.75
CA LEU A 144 21.58 -4.66 18.21
C LEU A 144 21.85 -6.09 18.69
#